data_AF-R5I553-F1
#
_entry.id   AF-R5I553-F1
#
_cell.length_a   1.000
_cell.length_b   1.000
_cell.length_c   1.000
_cell.angle_alpha   90.00
_cell.angle_beta   90.00
_cell.angle_gamma   90.00
#
_symmetry.space_group_name_H-M   'P 1'
#
loop_
_entity.id
_entity.type
_entity.pdbx_description
1 polymer ?
#
loop_
_entity_poly.entity_id
_entity_poly.type
_entity_poly.pdbx_seq_one_letter_code
_entity_poly.pdbx_strand_id
1 'polypeptide(L)'
;MIEDFEDELDSNAGDSDLFDCEYSSVDALINEVIVFTGVKSDVQTENGTRTLVAFGEGAGRSAFFTDSKRLKDVVCNPNRTFPFRAIIKVVRFGNNTGFKFFSPKSKITQEDKDNFEYYKRNKYRRKR
;
A
#
# COMPACT_ATOMS: atom_id res chain seq x y z
N MET A 1 -28.13 -32.18 -23.15
CA MET A 1 -28.10 -32.19 -21.68
C MET A 1 -26.64 -32.38 -21.32
N ILE A 2 -26.03 -31.30 -20.84
CA ILE A 2 -24.64 -31.20 -20.39
C ILE A 2 -24.79 -30.70 -18.95
N GLU A 3 -24.18 -31.38 -17.99
CA GLU A 3 -24.15 -30.92 -16.60
C GLU A 3 -23.03 -29.89 -16.45
N ASP A 4 -23.40 -28.75 -15.87
CA ASP A 4 -22.49 -27.68 -15.51
C ASP A 4 -21.75 -28.06 -14.22
N PHE A 5 -20.48 -27.66 -14.16
CA PHE A 5 -19.62 -27.89 -13.00
C PHE A 5 -20.08 -27.02 -11.83
N GLU A 6 -20.56 -27.65 -10.75
CA GLU A 6 -20.74 -27.02 -9.44
C GLU A 6 -19.42 -27.16 -8.66
N ASP A 7 -18.68 -26.06 -8.53
CA ASP A 7 -17.66 -25.98 -7.48
C ASP A 7 -18.38 -25.82 -6.14
N GLU A 8 -18.04 -26.71 -5.21
CA GLU A 8 -18.67 -26.89 -3.92
C GLU A 8 -18.77 -25.57 -3.15
N LEU A 9 -19.91 -25.40 -2.47
CA LEU A 9 -20.18 -24.36 -1.48
C LEU A 9 -19.10 -24.38 -0.39
N ASP A 10 -18.03 -23.62 -0.61
CA ASP A 10 -17.03 -23.38 0.40
C ASP A 10 -17.65 -22.49 1.47
N SER A 11 -18.12 -23.15 2.52
CA SER A 11 -18.66 -22.56 3.73
C SER A 11 -17.52 -21.97 4.56
N ASN A 12 -16.76 -21.03 3.98
CA ASN A 12 -15.82 -20.17 4.68
C ASN A 12 -16.44 -18.77 4.82
N ALA A 13 -17.43 -18.67 5.69
CA ALA A 13 -17.75 -17.39 6.33
C ALA A 13 -16.56 -16.99 7.22
N GLY A 14 -15.51 -16.44 6.60
CA GLY A 14 -14.27 -16.15 7.30
C GLY A 14 -13.12 -15.50 6.52
N ASP A 15 -13.29 -14.96 5.31
CA ASP A 15 -12.22 -14.12 4.69
C ASP A 15 -12.71 -13.20 3.53
N SER A 16 -13.88 -12.57 3.68
CA SER A 16 -14.53 -11.77 2.62
C SER A 16 -14.21 -10.26 2.66
N ASP A 17 -13.20 -9.81 3.40
CA ASP A 17 -12.99 -8.38 3.63
C ASP A 17 -11.65 -7.84 3.12
N LEU A 18 -11.07 -8.45 2.08
CA LEU A 18 -9.94 -7.85 1.37
C LEU A 18 -10.39 -7.06 0.13
N PHE A 19 -9.48 -6.30 -0.49
CA PHE A 19 -9.77 -5.70 -1.78
C PHE A 19 -9.57 -6.75 -2.87
N ASP A 20 -10.56 -6.90 -3.74
CA ASP A 20 -10.46 -7.76 -4.92
C ASP A 20 -9.57 -7.09 -5.99
N CYS A 21 -8.26 -7.20 -5.82
CA CYS A 21 -7.22 -6.71 -6.72
C CYS A 21 -5.88 -7.38 -6.44
N GLU A 22 -4.93 -7.28 -7.39
CA GLU A 22 -3.55 -7.71 -7.15
C GLU A 22 -2.86 -6.84 -6.08
N TYR A 23 -1.87 -7.41 -5.38
CA TYR A 23 -1.09 -6.69 -4.38
C TYR A 23 0.29 -6.32 -4.92
N SER A 24 0.65 -5.05 -4.79
CA SER A 24 1.95 -4.54 -5.24
C SER A 24 2.80 -4.06 -4.07
N SER A 25 4.12 -4.00 -4.28
CA SER A 25 5.02 -3.41 -3.29
C SER A 25 4.84 -1.90 -3.26
N VAL A 26 4.91 -1.30 -2.05
CA VAL A 26 4.96 0.15 -1.89
C VAL A 26 6.11 0.79 -2.67
N ASP A 27 7.18 0.03 -2.95
CA ASP A 27 8.32 0.48 -3.74
C ASP A 27 7.91 1.01 -5.13
N ALA A 28 6.87 0.41 -5.74
CA ALA A 28 6.35 0.82 -7.05
C ALA A 28 5.61 2.16 -7.02
N LEU A 29 5.31 2.69 -5.83
CA LEU A 29 4.52 3.90 -5.61
C LEU A 29 5.39 5.10 -5.20
N ILE A 30 6.66 4.86 -4.89
CA ILE A 30 7.54 5.87 -4.31
C ILE A 30 7.89 6.92 -5.36
N ASN A 31 7.75 8.18 -4.98
CA ASN A 31 8.01 9.36 -5.81
C ASN A 31 7.10 9.51 -7.04
N GLU A 32 5.98 8.78 -7.09
CA GLU A 32 4.96 8.90 -8.12
C GLU A 32 3.67 9.52 -7.58
N VAL A 33 2.90 10.19 -8.45
CA VAL A 33 1.58 10.72 -8.08
C VAL A 33 0.54 9.61 -8.25
N ILE A 34 0.07 9.08 -7.13
CA ILE A 34 -0.85 7.94 -7.08
C ILE A 34 -2.24 8.38 -6.63
N VAL A 35 -3.28 7.74 -7.19
CA VAL A 35 -4.67 7.83 -6.71
C VAL A 35 -4.90 6.72 -5.69
N PHE A 36 -5.12 7.08 -4.43
CA PHE A 36 -5.48 6.15 -3.36
C PHE A 36 -7.01 6.07 -3.27
N THR A 37 -7.55 4.86 -3.27
CA THR A 37 -8.98 4.61 -3.47
C THR A 37 -9.67 4.00 -2.26
N GLY A 38 -8.93 3.51 -1.27
CA GLY A 38 -9.51 3.04 -0.02
C GLY A 38 -8.48 2.56 0.99
N VAL A 39 -8.97 2.27 2.19
CA VAL A 39 -8.20 1.66 3.27
C VAL A 39 -9.05 0.63 3.99
N LYS A 40 -8.40 -0.46 4.44
CA LYS A 40 -8.94 -1.36 5.46
C LYS A 40 -7.94 -1.42 6.60
N SER A 41 -8.37 -0.97 7.77
CA SER A 41 -7.57 -1.13 8.99
C SER A 41 -7.71 -2.58 9.48
N ASP A 42 -6.70 -3.03 10.22
CA ASP A 42 -6.78 -4.27 10.99
C ASP A 42 -6.98 -5.56 10.20
N VAL A 43 -6.43 -5.63 8.98
CA VAL A 43 -6.42 -6.83 8.16
C VAL A 43 -5.49 -7.87 8.78
N GLN A 44 -6.03 -9.06 9.08
CA GLN A 44 -5.23 -10.16 9.59
C GLN A 44 -4.38 -10.76 8.47
N THR A 45 -3.08 -10.92 8.73
CA THR A 45 -2.13 -11.59 7.83
C THR A 45 -1.33 -12.61 8.62
N GLU A 46 -0.65 -13.51 7.92
CA GLU A 46 0.26 -14.50 8.54
C GLU A 46 1.34 -13.85 9.43
N ASN A 47 1.67 -12.57 9.18
CA ASN A 47 2.68 -11.81 9.91
C ASN A 47 2.08 -10.81 10.91
N GLY A 48 0.82 -11.04 11.31
CA GLY A 48 0.06 -10.18 12.21
C GLY A 48 -0.84 -9.19 11.49
N THR A 49 -1.45 -8.32 12.29
CA THR A 49 -2.43 -7.34 11.82
C THR A 49 -1.77 -6.17 11.08
N ARG A 50 -2.20 -5.91 9.84
CA ARG A 50 -1.65 -4.85 8.97
C ARG A 50 -2.74 -3.94 8.43
N THR A 51 -2.36 -2.74 7.99
CA THR A 51 -3.26 -1.86 7.24
C THR A 51 -3.11 -2.11 5.74
N LEU A 52 -4.22 -2.33 5.05
CA LEU A 52 -4.25 -2.51 3.60
C LEU A 52 -4.73 -1.22 2.92
N VAL A 53 -3.96 -0.72 1.97
CA VAL A 53 -4.25 0.53 1.26
C VAL A 53 -4.44 0.24 -0.22
N ALA A 54 -5.62 0.56 -0.76
CA ALA A 54 -5.94 0.42 -2.18
C ALA A 54 -5.56 1.67 -2.96
N PHE A 55 -5.14 1.47 -4.20
CA PHE A 55 -4.76 2.52 -5.14
C PHE A 55 -5.02 2.10 -6.59
N GLY A 56 -4.95 3.05 -7.51
CA GLY A 56 -5.17 2.83 -8.94
C GLY A 56 -6.66 2.74 -9.31
N GLU A 57 -6.93 2.77 -10.60
CA GLU A 57 -8.27 2.77 -11.18
C GLU A 57 -8.34 1.76 -12.33
N GLY A 58 -9.53 1.18 -12.56
CA GLY A 58 -9.76 0.19 -13.64
C GLY A 58 -8.81 -1.00 -13.57
N ALA A 59 -8.21 -1.34 -14.72
CA ALA A 59 -7.26 -2.45 -14.84
C ALA A 59 -5.95 -2.25 -14.04
N GLY A 60 -5.66 -1.03 -13.57
CA GLY A 60 -4.48 -0.72 -12.75
C GLY A 60 -4.76 -0.73 -11.25
N ARG A 61 -5.92 -1.22 -10.81
CA ARG A 61 -6.27 -1.31 -9.39
C ARG A 61 -5.37 -2.31 -8.69
N SER A 62 -4.80 -1.88 -7.56
CA SER A 62 -3.95 -2.72 -6.72
C SER A 62 -4.01 -2.25 -5.26
N ALA A 63 -3.43 -3.00 -4.35
CA ALA A 63 -3.28 -2.61 -2.97
C ALA A 63 -1.91 -2.99 -2.39
N PHE A 64 -1.52 -2.35 -1.29
CA PHE A 64 -0.30 -2.72 -0.56
C PHE A 64 -0.54 -2.73 0.94
N PHE A 65 0.11 -3.67 1.63
CA PHE A 65 0.13 -3.73 3.08
C PHE A 65 1.16 -2.76 3.66
N THR A 66 0.80 -2.10 4.76
CA THR A 66 1.72 -1.21 5.48
C THR A 66 1.54 -1.25 6.98
N ASP A 67 2.67 -1.20 7.68
CA ASP A 67 2.76 -0.99 9.13
C ASP A 67 3.26 0.42 9.47
N SER A 68 3.52 1.24 8.45
CA SER A 68 4.02 2.61 8.65
C SER A 68 3.01 3.45 9.41
N LYS A 69 3.32 3.77 10.67
CA LYS A 69 2.50 4.66 11.51
C LYS A 69 2.12 5.95 10.77
N ARG A 70 3.08 6.59 10.10
CA ARG A 70 2.85 7.85 9.36
C ARG A 70 1.93 7.71 8.15
N LEU A 71 1.89 6.54 7.51
CA LEU A 71 0.91 6.30 6.44
C LEU A 71 -0.46 6.05 7.06
N LYS A 72 -0.53 5.19 8.09
CA LYS A 72 -1.76 4.87 8.83
C LYS A 72 -2.47 6.11 9.39
N ASP A 73 -1.72 7.02 10.02
CA ASP A 73 -2.25 8.27 10.56
C ASP A 73 -2.98 9.14 9.51
N VAL A 74 -2.62 8.99 8.23
CA VAL A 74 -3.23 9.73 7.12
C VAL A 74 -4.43 9.00 6.52
N VAL A 75 -4.29 7.70 6.25
CA VAL A 75 -5.32 6.91 5.57
C VAL A 75 -6.46 6.50 6.49
N CYS A 76 -6.18 6.21 7.75
CA CYS A 76 -7.18 5.83 8.75
C CYS A 76 -7.77 7.04 9.50
N ASN A 77 -7.48 8.26 9.05
CA ASN A 77 -8.10 9.45 9.65
C ASN A 77 -9.62 9.42 9.38
N PRO A 78 -10.50 9.55 10.39
CA PRO A 78 -11.96 9.49 10.18
C PRO A 78 -12.49 10.56 9.21
N ASN A 79 -11.78 11.68 9.06
CA ASN A 79 -12.13 12.75 8.13
C ASN A 79 -11.51 12.54 6.73
N ARG A 80 -10.84 11.41 6.48
CA ARG A 80 -10.24 11.09 5.19
C ARG A 80 -11.32 10.68 4.20
N THR A 81 -11.42 11.43 3.12
CA THR A 81 -12.24 11.06 1.96
C THR A 81 -11.37 10.40 0.89
N PHE A 82 -11.91 9.34 0.28
CA PHE A 82 -11.34 8.66 -0.88
C PHE A 82 -12.27 8.87 -2.10
N PRO A 83 -11.74 8.89 -3.33
CA PRO A 83 -10.32 8.79 -3.67
C PRO A 83 -9.57 10.10 -3.38
N PHE A 84 -8.25 10.01 -3.16
CA PHE A 84 -7.38 11.19 -3.11
C PHE A 84 -6.04 10.95 -3.80
N ARG A 85 -5.43 12.03 -4.32
CA ARG A 85 -4.11 12.00 -4.95
C ARG A 85 -3.03 12.36 -3.94
N ALA A 86 -1.94 11.60 -3.92
CA ALA A 86 -0.77 11.92 -3.11
C ALA A 86 0.49 11.28 -3.71
N ILE A 87 1.64 11.69 -3.17
CA ILE A 87 2.93 11.05 -3.43
C ILE A 87 3.38 10.39 -2.13
N ILE A 88 3.84 9.14 -2.18
CA ILE A 88 4.58 8.53 -1.08
C ILE A 88 6.06 8.80 -1.32
N LYS A 89 6.75 9.40 -0.35
CA LYS A 89 8.20 9.59 -0.42
C LYS A 89 8.90 8.88 0.73
N VAL A 90 10.14 8.45 0.47
CA VAL A 90 11.03 7.97 1.52
C VAL A 90 11.62 9.15 2.27
N VAL A 91 11.56 9.08 3.59
CA VAL A 91 12.14 10.07 4.50
C VAL A 91 13.15 9.38 5.41
N ARG A 92 14.25 10.07 5.72
CA ARG A 92 15.32 9.55 6.58
C ARG A 92 15.22 10.08 8.01
N PHE A 93 15.49 9.21 8.98
CA PHE A 93 15.62 9.54 10.41
C PHE A 93 16.94 8.97 10.90
N GLY A 94 18.00 9.77 10.83
CA GLY A 94 19.36 9.29 11.03
C GLY A 94 19.68 8.14 10.06
N ASN A 95 19.95 6.96 10.61
CA ASN A 95 20.27 5.74 9.84
C ASN A 95 19.03 4.93 9.40
N ASN A 96 17.84 5.33 9.84
CA ASN A 96 16.58 4.66 9.48
C ASN A 96 15.87 5.39 8.34
N THR A 97 14.96 4.67 7.69
CA THR A 97 14.07 5.19 6.64
C THR A 97 12.62 4.92 7.00
N GLY A 98 11.71 5.76 6.52
CA GLY A 98 10.27 5.56 6.64
C GLY A 98 9.54 6.20 5.48
N PHE A 99 8.22 6.09 5.48
CA PHE A 99 7.36 6.59 4.41
C PHE A 99 6.46 7.72 4.90
N LYS A 100 6.19 8.68 4.03
CA LYS A 100 5.26 9.78 4.33
C LYS A 100 4.51 10.20 3.06
N PHE A 101 3.23 10.55 3.23
CA PHE A 101 2.43 11.19 2.18
C PHE A 101 2.81 12.67 2.01
N PHE A 102 2.88 13.09 0.76
CA PHE A 102 3.08 14.48 0.34
C PHE A 102 1.98 14.88 -0.64
N SER A 103 1.78 16.20 -0.76
CA SER A 103 0.88 16.77 -1.76
C SER A 103 1.22 16.25 -3.16
N PRO A 104 0.22 15.95 -4.01
CA PRO A 104 0.45 15.53 -5.39
C PRO A 104 1.13 16.61 -6.25
N LYS A 105 1.18 17.86 -5.76
CA LYS A 105 1.88 18.98 -6.40
C LYS A 105 3.32 19.15 -5.90
N SER A 106 3.76 18.32 -4.95
CA SER A 106 5.12 18.39 -4.43
C SER A 106 6.12 17.95 -5.50
N LYS A 107 7.16 18.75 -5.74
CA LYS A 107 8.25 18.37 -6.64
C LYS A 107 9.01 17.17 -6.09
N ILE A 108 9.47 16.29 -6.98
CA ILE A 108 10.43 15.24 -6.63
C ILE A 108 11.82 15.84 -6.70
N THR A 109 12.49 15.96 -5.57
CA THR A 109 13.85 16.54 -5.47
C THR A 109 14.91 15.47 -5.69
N GLN A 110 16.17 15.89 -5.82
CA GLN A 110 17.29 14.95 -5.83
C GLN A 110 17.39 14.18 -4.49
N GLU A 111 17.14 14.86 -3.36
CA GLU A 111 17.10 14.23 -2.05
C GLU A 111 16.06 13.11 -1.97
N ASP A 112 14.87 13.29 -2.56
CA ASP A 112 13.82 12.26 -2.60
C ASP A 112 14.29 11.00 -3.36
N LYS A 113 15.06 11.17 -4.43
CA LYS A 113 15.65 10.07 -5.20
C LYS A 113 16.76 9.38 -4.42
N ASP A 114 17.65 10.15 -3.80
CA ASP A 114 18.76 9.63 -3.01
C ASP A 114 18.26 8.86 -1.77
N ASN A 115 17.19 9.34 -1.15
CA ASN A 115 16.52 8.67 -0.04
C ASN A 115 15.92 7.33 -0.47
N PHE A 116 15.30 7.27 -1.64
CA PHE A 116 14.75 6.03 -2.17
C PHE A 116 15.86 5.02 -2.52
N GLU A 117 16.95 5.47 -3.15
CA GLU A 117 18.12 4.62 -3.40
C GLU A 117 18.74 4.08 -2.11
N TYR A 118 18.88 4.93 -1.09
CA TYR A 118 19.37 4.52 0.23
C TYR A 118 18.47 3.45 0.87
N TYR A 119 17.14 3.63 0.80
CA TYR A 119 16.16 2.65 1.26
C TYR A 119 16.33 1.31 0.53
N LYS A 120 16.39 1.31 -0.81
CA LYS A 120 16.57 0.10 -1.61
C LYS A 120 17.84 -0.66 -1.20
N ARG A 121 18.98 0.03 -1.16
CA ARG A 121 20.27 -0.58 -0.78
C ARG A 121 20.20 -1.26 0.59
N ASN A 122 19.61 -0.61 1.59
CA ASN A 122 19.51 -1.17 2.94
C ASN A 122 18.48 -2.31 3.07
N LYS A 123 17.39 -2.27 2.29
CA LYS A 123 16.40 -3.35 2.24
C LYS A 123 17.02 -4.65 1.74
N TYR A 124 17.79 -4.60 0.64
CA TYR A 124 18.45 -5.79 0.09
C TYR A 124 19.65 -6.26 0.91
N ARG A 125 20.36 -5.34 1.60
CA ARG A 125 21.49 -5.72 2.47
C ARG A 125 21.06 -6.51 3.71
N ARG A 126 19.84 -6.30 4.20
CA ARG A 126 19.25 -7.06 5.32
C ARG A 126 18.71 -8.44 4.91
N LYS A 127 18.64 -8.75 3.62
CA LYS A 127 18.19 -10.05 3.08
C LYS A 127 19.34 -11.00 2.71
N ARG A 128 20.60 -10.62 2.98
CA ARG A 128 21.79 -11.48 2.89
C ARG A 128 22.26 -11.79 4.30
#